data_AF-A8ND61-F1
#
_entry.id   AF-A8ND61-F1
#
_cell.length_a   1.000
_cell.length_b   1.000
_cell.length_c   1.000
_cell.angle_alpha   90.00
_cell.angle_beta   90.00
_cell.angle_gamma   90.00
#
_symmetry.space_group_name_H-M   'P 1'
#
loop_
_entity.id
_entity.type
_entity.pdbx_description
1 polymer ?
#
loop_
_entity_poly.entity_id
_entity_poly.type
_entity_poly.pdbx_seq_one_letter_code
_entity_poly.pdbx_strand_id
1 'polypeptide(L)'
;MTNASTKTKADMPAPTSKEAPKWKGKARKLGEFWARFEEYATSCNVPVADKAEIALRYVVKDKDKEIWEAVPGYPAEYERWKNGVNGLYSEDEKKARRSLAELAKFIEKSRKKKIRKESDLTSYYREFLWLAHPLKTAGTLPEAMMNKEFWFGLHKKAREEINARLTVTKENWDRKNAPTIEEPLEVSVSPFVERLGFGLFKLRFGFEDLVRFGQRLRGREEERRRKRRKEKDREDEVTTKRVAFETPKAKVDDSKRFDDIKDITRRLTGLNVTDSNYAVLLRLQVARE
;
A
#
# COMPACT_ATOMS: atom_id res chain seq x y z
N MET A 1 39.72 3.67 4.09
CA MET A 1 38.84 2.94 5.02
C MET A 1 37.56 3.75 5.16
N THR A 2 36.46 3.26 4.58
CA THR A 2 35.16 3.96 4.61
C THR A 2 34.53 3.75 5.99
N ASN A 3 34.32 4.83 6.75
CA ASN A 3 33.58 4.81 8.00
C ASN A 3 32.19 4.20 7.75
N ALA A 4 31.97 2.98 8.21
CA ALA A 4 30.63 2.41 8.28
C ALA A 4 29.85 3.27 9.29
N SER A 5 28.94 4.10 8.80
CA SER A 5 28.01 4.84 9.65
C SER A 5 27.27 3.84 10.54
N THR A 6 27.52 3.92 11.85
CA THR A 6 26.91 3.04 12.84
C THR A 6 25.42 3.34 12.90
N LYS A 7 24.61 2.56 12.18
CA LYS A 7 23.16 2.72 12.18
C LYS A 7 22.62 2.54 13.60
N THR A 8 21.69 3.41 13.96
CA THR A 8 21.02 3.46 15.26
C THR A 8 19.52 3.28 15.10
N LYS A 9 18.77 3.23 16.21
CA LYS A 9 17.30 3.13 16.19
C LYS A 9 16.62 4.26 15.40
N ALA A 10 17.27 5.41 15.22
CA ALA A 10 16.75 6.52 14.41
C ALA A 10 16.76 6.21 12.90
N ASP A 11 17.61 5.27 12.46
CA ASP A 11 17.72 4.84 11.06
C ASP A 11 16.69 3.76 10.69
N MET A 12 15.86 3.35 11.65
CA MET A 12 14.71 2.49 11.37
C MET A 12 13.77 3.20 10.37
N PRO A 13 13.20 2.48 9.38
CA PRO A 13 12.32 3.10 8.40
C PRO A 13 11.18 3.86 9.08
N ALA A 14 10.88 5.08 8.64
CA ALA A 14 9.72 5.80 9.18
C ALA A 14 8.43 4.95 9.02
N PRO A 15 7.51 4.90 10.01
CA PRO A 15 6.28 4.08 9.92
C PRO A 15 5.43 4.34 8.66
N THR A 16 5.47 5.57 8.16
CA THR A 16 4.78 5.98 6.93
C THR A 16 5.52 5.57 5.66
N SER A 17 6.83 5.28 5.73
CA SER A 17 7.67 4.85 4.61
C SER A 17 7.15 3.59 3.94
N LYS A 18 7.48 3.40 2.67
CA LYS A 18 7.13 2.18 1.91
C LYS A 18 7.95 0.97 2.34
N GLU A 19 9.18 1.21 2.78
CA GLU A 19 10.13 0.17 3.17
C GLU A 19 9.87 -0.35 4.59
N ALA A 20 9.03 0.34 5.35
CA ALA A 20 8.66 -0.06 6.70
C ALA A 20 8.00 -1.45 6.75
N PRO A 21 8.35 -2.29 7.74
CA PRO A 21 7.76 -3.61 7.93
C PRO A 21 6.34 -3.49 8.50
N LYS A 22 5.35 -3.14 7.67
CA LYS A 22 3.99 -2.82 8.16
C LYS A 22 3.14 -4.06 8.48
N TRP A 23 2.56 -4.08 9.67
CA TRP A 23 1.49 -5.02 10.03
C TRP A 23 0.13 -4.47 9.60
N LYS A 24 -0.63 -5.28 8.85
CA LYS A 24 -1.95 -4.91 8.27
C LYS A 24 -3.11 -5.76 8.79
N GLY A 25 -2.90 -6.54 9.85
CA GLY A 25 -3.94 -7.38 10.45
C GLY A 25 -4.27 -8.64 9.65
N LYS A 26 -3.30 -9.26 8.96
CA LYS A 26 -3.50 -10.56 8.30
C LYS A 26 -2.60 -11.60 8.94
N ALA A 27 -3.15 -12.50 9.76
CA ALA A 27 -2.42 -13.55 10.49
C ALA A 27 -1.35 -14.27 9.64
N ARG A 28 -1.69 -14.69 8.41
CA ARG A 28 -0.74 -15.29 7.45
C ARG A 28 0.49 -14.45 7.05
N LYS A 29 0.50 -13.16 7.39
CA LYS A 29 1.61 -12.23 7.15
C LYS A 29 2.40 -11.91 8.42
N LEU A 30 2.06 -12.52 9.55
CA LEU A 30 2.65 -12.21 10.84
C LEU A 30 4.11 -12.64 10.88
N GLY A 31 4.43 -13.82 10.35
CA GLY A 31 5.82 -14.28 10.19
C GLY A 31 6.65 -13.37 9.28
N GLU A 32 6.10 -12.91 8.14
CA GLU A 32 6.80 -11.98 7.24
C GLU A 32 7.04 -10.62 7.91
N PHE A 33 6.09 -10.16 8.74
CA PHE A 33 6.24 -8.95 9.53
C PHE A 33 7.39 -9.06 10.52
N TRP A 34 7.41 -10.12 11.35
CA TRP A 34 8.48 -10.33 12.34
C TRP A 34 9.84 -10.44 11.69
N ALA A 35 9.97 -11.27 10.64
CA ALA A 35 11.24 -11.47 9.95
C ALA A 35 11.82 -10.14 9.44
N ARG A 36 11.00 -9.32 8.78
CA ARG A 36 11.43 -8.00 8.28
C ARG A 36 11.75 -7.03 9.40
N PHE A 37 10.91 -6.98 10.44
CA PHE A 37 11.16 -6.12 11.58
C PHE A 37 12.49 -6.46 12.27
N GLU A 38 12.75 -7.75 12.50
CA GLU A 38 13.96 -8.23 13.16
C GLU A 38 15.22 -8.06 12.32
N GLU A 39 15.12 -8.20 11.00
CA GLU A 39 16.20 -7.85 10.07
C GLU A 39 16.56 -6.37 10.19
N TYR A 40 15.57 -5.47 10.16
CA TYR A 40 15.79 -4.04 10.35
C TYR A 40 16.34 -3.72 11.75
N ALA A 41 15.73 -4.26 12.79
CA ALA A 41 16.14 -4.04 14.18
C ALA A 41 17.58 -4.48 14.42
N THR A 42 17.99 -5.60 13.85
CA THR A 42 19.38 -6.08 13.87
C THR A 42 20.30 -5.12 13.10
N SER A 43 19.90 -4.70 11.90
CA SER A 43 20.70 -3.78 11.07
C SER A 43 20.88 -2.38 11.67
N CYS A 44 19.95 -1.96 12.52
CA CYS A 44 19.91 -0.65 13.18
C CYS A 44 20.32 -0.71 14.66
N ASN A 45 20.88 -1.84 15.13
CA ASN A 45 21.33 -2.04 16.50
C ASN A 45 20.29 -1.65 17.57
N VAL A 46 19.03 -2.00 17.33
CA VAL A 46 17.93 -1.66 18.23
C VAL A 46 18.07 -2.45 19.54
N PRO A 47 18.14 -1.78 20.71
CA PRO A 47 18.18 -2.45 22.01
C PRO A 47 16.94 -3.32 22.24
N VAL A 48 17.09 -4.46 22.91
CA VAL A 48 15.97 -5.39 23.17
C VAL A 48 14.81 -4.71 23.90
N ALA A 49 15.10 -3.82 24.85
CA ALA A 49 14.10 -3.05 25.59
C ALA A 49 13.24 -2.14 24.70
N ASP A 50 13.78 -1.64 23.58
CA ASP A 50 13.07 -0.73 22.67
C ASP A 50 12.31 -1.49 21.56
N LYS A 51 12.58 -2.79 21.36
CA LYS A 51 12.05 -3.56 20.22
C LYS A 51 10.53 -3.63 20.20
N ALA A 52 9.90 -3.84 21.36
CA ALA A 52 8.44 -3.99 21.43
C ALA A 52 7.73 -2.68 21.04
N GLU A 53 8.17 -1.56 21.58
CA GLU A 53 7.63 -0.24 21.25
C GLU A 53 7.83 0.11 19.77
N ILE A 54 9.02 -0.17 19.22
CA ILE A 54 9.32 0.13 17.81
C ILE A 54 8.51 -0.78 16.88
N ALA A 55 8.35 -2.07 17.20
CA ALA A 55 7.51 -2.98 16.43
C ALA A 55 6.05 -2.49 16.37
N LEU A 56 5.53 -1.98 17.50
CA LEU A 56 4.18 -1.46 17.59
C LEU A 56 3.95 -0.24 16.68
N ARG A 57 4.96 0.61 16.47
CA ARG A 57 4.88 1.76 15.54
C ARG A 57 4.58 1.33 14.09
N TYR A 58 4.91 0.10 13.72
CA TYR A 58 4.66 -0.44 12.39
C TYR A 58 3.30 -1.13 12.22
N VAL A 59 2.51 -1.22 13.29
CA VAL A 59 1.13 -1.66 13.21
C VAL A 59 0.27 -0.54 12.63
N VAL A 60 -0.45 -0.83 11.55
CA VAL A 60 -1.20 0.20 10.80
C VAL A 60 -2.56 0.50 11.41
N LYS A 61 -3.23 -0.48 12.02
CA LYS A 61 -4.57 -0.33 12.57
C LYS A 61 -4.50 -0.09 14.07
N ASP A 62 -5.16 0.96 14.56
CA ASP A 62 -5.09 1.30 15.99
C ASP A 62 -5.69 0.22 16.89
N LYS A 63 -6.78 -0.42 16.46
CA LYS A 63 -7.33 -1.59 17.15
C LYS A 63 -6.30 -2.72 17.35
N ASP A 64 -5.46 -2.99 16.34
CA ASP A 64 -4.44 -4.03 16.46
C ASP A 64 -3.32 -3.58 17.42
N LYS A 65 -3.03 -2.27 17.50
CA LYS A 65 -2.06 -1.72 18.46
C LYS A 65 -2.54 -1.90 19.89
N GLU A 66 -3.77 -1.46 20.18
CA GLU A 66 -4.36 -1.56 21.53
C GLU A 66 -4.38 -3.02 22.01
N ILE A 67 -4.73 -3.95 21.13
CA ILE A 67 -4.68 -5.39 21.44
C ILE A 67 -3.25 -5.83 21.75
N TRP A 68 -2.26 -5.39 20.98
CA TRP A 68 -0.85 -5.78 21.17
C TRP A 68 -0.22 -5.13 22.41
N GLU A 69 -0.63 -3.93 22.79
CA GLU A 69 -0.23 -3.26 24.04
C GLU A 69 -0.76 -4.01 25.26
N ALA A 70 -1.96 -4.60 25.16
CA ALA A 70 -2.57 -5.39 26.22
C ALA A 70 -1.94 -6.79 26.40
N VAL A 71 -1.03 -7.22 25.52
CA VAL A 71 -0.38 -8.52 25.61
C VAL A 71 0.67 -8.52 26.73
N PRO A 72 0.68 -9.54 27.63
CA PRO A 72 1.67 -9.65 28.69
C PRO A 72 3.13 -9.58 28.18
N GLY A 73 3.96 -8.83 28.88
CA GLY A 73 5.37 -8.61 28.54
C GLY A 73 5.63 -7.32 27.75
N TYR A 74 4.60 -6.62 27.28
CA TYR A 74 4.79 -5.27 26.73
C TYR A 74 5.12 -4.25 27.84
N PRO A 75 6.05 -3.31 27.64
CA PRO A 75 7.03 -3.23 26.55
C PRO A 75 8.37 -3.95 26.85
N ALA A 76 8.62 -4.33 28.11
CA ALA A 76 9.97 -4.69 28.58
C ALA A 76 10.46 -6.09 28.15
N GLU A 77 9.57 -7.07 28.01
CA GLU A 77 9.90 -8.49 27.76
C GLU A 77 9.58 -8.86 26.29
N TYR A 78 10.40 -8.39 25.35
CA TYR A 78 10.16 -8.53 23.90
C TYR A 78 9.78 -9.96 23.46
N GLU A 79 10.51 -10.99 23.89
CA GLU A 79 10.24 -12.38 23.48
C GLU A 79 8.92 -12.92 24.05
N ARG A 80 8.61 -12.61 25.32
CA ARG A 80 7.33 -12.99 25.94
C ARG A 80 6.17 -12.30 25.24
N TRP A 81 6.32 -11.00 24.98
CA TRP A 81 5.35 -10.19 24.25
C TRP A 81 5.12 -10.73 22.83
N LYS A 82 6.19 -10.95 22.05
CA LYS A 82 6.13 -11.50 20.69
C LYS A 82 5.41 -12.86 20.68
N ASN A 83 5.71 -13.73 21.64
CA ASN A 83 5.04 -15.02 21.78
C ASN A 83 3.56 -14.86 22.12
N GLY A 84 3.22 -13.94 23.03
CA GLY A 84 1.83 -13.60 23.35
C GLY A 84 1.07 -13.07 22.13
N VAL A 85 1.67 -12.17 21.35
CA VAL A 85 1.10 -11.64 20.10
C VAL A 85 0.90 -12.76 19.09
N ASN A 86 1.86 -13.67 18.96
CA ASN A 86 1.73 -14.85 18.10
C ASN A 86 0.60 -15.78 18.57
N GLY A 87 0.34 -15.85 19.87
CA GLY A 87 -0.74 -16.64 20.48
C GLY A 87 -2.13 -16.07 20.24
N LEU A 88 -2.26 -14.78 19.93
CA LEU A 88 -3.55 -14.16 19.57
C LEU A 88 -4.14 -14.67 18.25
N TYR A 89 -3.30 -15.25 17.39
CA TYR A 89 -3.70 -15.74 16.07
C TYR A 89 -3.55 -17.26 16.04
N SER A 90 -4.62 -17.95 15.63
CA SER A 90 -4.60 -19.41 15.51
C SER A 90 -3.61 -19.87 14.43
N GLU A 91 -3.09 -21.09 14.56
CA GLU A 91 -2.24 -21.69 13.54
C GLU A 91 -2.98 -21.83 12.20
N ASP A 92 -4.29 -22.06 12.24
CA ASP A 92 -5.14 -22.10 11.06
C ASP A 92 -5.26 -20.74 10.39
N GLU A 93 -5.35 -19.64 11.12
CA GLU A 93 -5.34 -18.28 10.55
C GLU A 93 -3.98 -17.90 9.96
N LYS A 94 -2.88 -18.35 10.60
CA LYS A 94 -1.52 -18.16 10.08
C LYS A 94 -1.29 -18.99 8.81
N LYS A 95 -1.85 -20.20 8.75
CA LYS A 95 -1.81 -21.09 7.58
C LYS A 95 -2.96 -20.84 6.60
N ALA A 96 -3.88 -19.93 6.94
CA ALA A 96 -5.14 -19.76 6.24
C ALA A 96 -4.87 -19.52 4.76
N ARG A 97 -5.32 -20.50 3.98
CA ARG A 97 -5.36 -20.41 2.53
C ARG A 97 -6.30 -19.27 2.15
N ARG A 98 -6.20 -18.80 0.91
CA ARG A 98 -7.05 -17.73 0.40
C ARG A 98 -8.52 -18.11 0.59
N SER A 99 -9.34 -17.16 1.00
CA SER A 99 -10.76 -17.44 1.25
C SER A 99 -11.58 -17.28 -0.03
N LEU A 100 -12.70 -17.98 -0.11
CA LEU A 100 -13.70 -17.78 -1.16
C LEU A 100 -14.16 -16.32 -1.23
N ALA A 101 -14.24 -15.63 -0.08
CA ALA A 101 -14.58 -14.20 -0.03
C ALA A 101 -13.51 -13.30 -0.68
N GLU A 102 -12.21 -13.61 -0.51
CA GLU A 102 -11.14 -12.89 -1.22
C GLU A 102 -11.23 -13.12 -2.74
N LEU A 103 -11.52 -14.35 -3.17
CA LEU A 103 -11.72 -14.69 -4.58
C LEU A 103 -12.94 -13.96 -5.17
N ALA A 104 -14.10 -13.99 -4.49
CA ALA A 104 -15.32 -13.33 -4.95
C ALA A 104 -15.14 -11.81 -5.11
N LYS A 105 -14.47 -11.16 -4.14
CA LYS A 105 -14.13 -9.73 -4.22
C LYS A 105 -13.22 -9.42 -5.42
N PHE A 106 -12.26 -10.28 -5.71
CA PHE A 106 -11.39 -10.14 -6.88
C PHE A 106 -12.20 -10.28 -8.18
N ILE A 107 -13.07 -11.27 -8.29
CA ILE A 107 -13.92 -11.51 -9.46
C ILE A 107 -14.82 -10.31 -9.73
N GLU A 108 -15.50 -9.79 -8.69
CA GLU A 108 -16.40 -8.65 -8.84
C GLU A 108 -15.66 -7.40 -9.34
N LYS A 109 -14.44 -7.17 -8.82
CA LYS A 109 -13.59 -6.06 -9.24
C LYS A 109 -13.08 -6.24 -10.67
N SER A 110 -12.62 -7.45 -11.00
CA SER A 110 -12.09 -7.77 -12.32
C SER A 110 -13.14 -7.70 -13.41
N ARG A 111 -14.40 -8.07 -13.11
CA ARG A 111 -15.54 -7.98 -14.02
C ARG A 111 -15.78 -6.53 -14.51
N LYS A 112 -15.44 -5.54 -13.69
CA LYS A 112 -15.56 -4.11 -14.00
C LYS A 112 -14.35 -3.55 -14.75
N LYS A 113 -13.21 -4.25 -14.74
CA LYS A 113 -11.95 -3.78 -15.33
C LYS A 113 -11.84 -4.22 -16.79
N LYS A 114 -11.80 -3.26 -17.72
CA LYS A 114 -11.59 -3.54 -19.15
C LYS A 114 -10.21 -4.19 -19.37
N ILE A 115 -10.20 -5.30 -20.09
CA ILE A 115 -8.98 -5.95 -20.61
C ILE A 115 -8.76 -5.36 -21.99
N ARG A 116 -7.68 -4.59 -22.17
CA ARG A 116 -7.39 -3.91 -23.45
C ARG A 116 -6.17 -4.50 -24.14
N LYS A 117 -5.30 -5.12 -23.38
CA LYS A 117 -4.00 -5.65 -23.81
C LYS A 117 -3.88 -7.07 -23.32
N GLU A 118 -3.10 -7.88 -24.03
CA GLU A 118 -2.75 -9.22 -23.59
C GLU A 118 -2.16 -9.23 -22.17
N SER A 119 -1.32 -8.26 -21.84
CA SER A 119 -0.77 -8.10 -20.50
C SER A 119 -1.83 -7.98 -19.40
N ASP A 120 -3.01 -7.42 -19.72
CA ASP A 120 -4.11 -7.28 -18.78
C ASP A 120 -4.78 -8.64 -18.53
N LEU A 121 -4.95 -9.46 -19.58
CA LEU A 121 -5.50 -10.82 -19.48
C LEU A 121 -4.54 -11.73 -18.72
N THR A 122 -3.26 -11.69 -19.02
CA THR A 122 -2.22 -12.47 -18.32
C THR A 122 -2.11 -12.05 -16.85
N SER A 123 -2.23 -10.75 -16.55
CA SER A 123 -2.26 -10.27 -15.15
C SER A 123 -3.51 -10.77 -14.41
N TYR A 124 -4.66 -10.72 -15.07
CA TYR A 124 -5.91 -11.27 -14.52
C TYR A 124 -5.78 -12.76 -14.23
N TYR A 125 -5.29 -13.55 -15.18
CA TYR A 125 -5.07 -14.98 -15.05
C TYR A 125 -4.17 -15.32 -13.87
N ARG A 126 -3.03 -14.64 -13.75
CA ARG A 126 -2.08 -14.86 -12.65
C ARG A 126 -2.68 -14.54 -11.28
N GLU A 127 -3.38 -13.42 -11.16
CA GLU A 127 -4.01 -13.01 -9.90
C GLU A 127 -5.18 -13.93 -9.53
N PHE A 128 -5.96 -14.37 -10.52
CA PHE A 128 -7.01 -15.38 -10.34
C PHE A 128 -6.42 -16.70 -9.84
N LEU A 129 -5.42 -17.26 -10.52
CA LEU A 129 -4.79 -18.52 -10.11
C LEU A 129 -4.19 -18.44 -8.71
N TRP A 130 -3.53 -17.33 -8.39
CA TRP A 130 -2.96 -17.13 -7.05
C TRP A 130 -4.01 -17.17 -5.94
N LEU A 131 -5.25 -16.76 -6.22
CA LEU A 131 -6.37 -16.83 -5.29
C LEU A 131 -7.08 -18.19 -5.31
N ALA A 132 -7.33 -18.73 -6.50
CA ALA A 132 -8.15 -19.91 -6.72
C ALA A 132 -7.40 -21.24 -6.54
N HIS A 133 -6.10 -21.31 -6.86
CA HIS A 133 -5.35 -22.56 -6.76
C HIS A 133 -5.29 -23.13 -5.33
N PRO A 134 -5.01 -22.33 -4.27
CA PRO A 134 -5.03 -22.85 -2.90
C PRO A 134 -6.40 -23.40 -2.48
N LEU A 135 -7.49 -22.83 -3.02
CA LEU A 135 -8.87 -23.26 -2.80
C LEU A 135 -9.19 -24.56 -3.54
N LYS A 136 -8.67 -24.73 -4.77
CA LYS A 136 -8.76 -25.99 -5.52
C LYS A 136 -8.02 -27.11 -4.80
N THR A 137 -6.77 -26.87 -4.38
CA THR A 137 -5.97 -27.86 -3.63
C THR A 137 -6.57 -28.21 -2.27
N ALA A 138 -7.38 -27.32 -1.68
CA ALA A 138 -8.11 -27.61 -0.44
C ALA A 138 -9.45 -28.34 -0.66
N GLY A 139 -9.84 -28.62 -1.91
CA GLY A 139 -11.13 -29.22 -2.26
C GLY A 139 -12.34 -28.28 -2.10
N THR A 140 -12.13 -27.04 -1.65
CA THR A 140 -13.19 -26.05 -1.41
C THR A 140 -13.74 -25.44 -2.70
N LEU A 141 -12.93 -25.43 -3.77
CA LEU A 141 -13.34 -24.93 -5.09
C LEU A 141 -13.15 -26.04 -6.14
N PRO A 142 -14.23 -26.73 -6.55
CA PRO A 142 -14.18 -27.71 -7.62
C PRO A 142 -13.71 -27.08 -8.93
N GLU A 143 -13.06 -27.87 -9.78
CA GLU A 143 -12.50 -27.39 -11.06
C GLU A 143 -13.55 -26.77 -11.99
N ALA A 144 -14.72 -27.40 -12.12
CA ALA A 144 -15.82 -26.84 -12.90
C ALA A 144 -16.26 -25.46 -12.39
N MET A 145 -16.29 -25.28 -11.07
CA MET A 145 -16.61 -23.99 -10.45
C MET A 145 -15.47 -22.99 -10.67
N MET A 146 -14.21 -23.42 -10.58
CA MET A 146 -13.05 -22.58 -10.85
C MET A 146 -13.06 -22.03 -12.29
N ASN A 147 -13.36 -22.88 -13.28
CA ASN A 147 -13.48 -22.50 -14.69
C ASN A 147 -14.62 -21.48 -14.89
N LYS A 148 -15.76 -21.74 -14.26
CA LYS A 148 -16.91 -20.83 -14.27
C LYS A 148 -16.56 -19.47 -13.68
N GLU A 149 -15.98 -19.44 -12.49
CA GLU A 149 -15.60 -18.22 -11.78
C GLU A 149 -14.54 -17.40 -12.54
N PHE A 150 -13.58 -18.08 -13.18
CA PHE A 150 -12.61 -17.43 -14.08
C PHE A 150 -13.33 -16.77 -15.26
N TRP A 151 -14.20 -17.50 -15.94
CA TRP A 151 -14.92 -16.98 -17.09
C TRP A 151 -15.77 -15.77 -16.71
N PHE A 152 -16.61 -15.88 -15.68
CA PHE A 152 -17.51 -14.80 -15.26
C PHE A 152 -16.79 -13.61 -14.61
N GLY A 153 -15.56 -13.80 -14.13
CA GLY A 153 -14.70 -12.73 -13.63
C GLY A 153 -14.07 -11.87 -14.73
N LEU A 154 -14.07 -12.32 -15.99
CA LEU A 154 -13.67 -11.51 -17.13
C LEU A 154 -14.70 -10.43 -17.43
N HIS A 155 -14.20 -9.26 -17.84
CA HIS A 155 -15.04 -8.17 -18.32
C HIS A 155 -15.90 -8.60 -19.51
N LYS A 156 -17.16 -8.13 -19.56
CA LYS A 156 -18.16 -8.54 -20.57
C LYS A 156 -17.63 -8.51 -22.01
N LYS A 157 -17.00 -7.39 -22.41
CA LYS A 157 -16.40 -7.26 -23.76
C LYS A 157 -15.32 -8.31 -24.06
N ALA A 158 -14.46 -8.59 -23.09
CA ALA A 158 -13.40 -9.59 -23.27
C ALA A 158 -14.01 -10.99 -23.46
N ARG A 159 -15.05 -11.32 -22.69
CA ARG A 159 -15.79 -12.57 -22.89
C ARG A 159 -16.44 -12.68 -24.27
N GLU A 160 -17.09 -11.61 -24.73
CA GLU A 160 -17.73 -11.58 -26.05
C GLU A 160 -16.71 -11.81 -27.17
N GLU A 161 -15.55 -11.16 -27.10
CA GLU A 161 -14.45 -11.32 -28.07
C GLU A 161 -13.85 -12.73 -28.03
N ILE A 162 -13.60 -13.28 -26.84
CA ILE A 162 -13.08 -14.64 -26.67
C ILE A 162 -14.12 -15.66 -27.17
N ASN A 163 -15.40 -15.49 -26.87
CA ASN A 163 -16.48 -16.35 -27.36
C ASN A 163 -16.60 -16.32 -28.88
N ALA A 164 -16.52 -15.14 -29.50
CA ALA A 164 -16.59 -15.01 -30.96
C ALA A 164 -15.47 -15.80 -31.65
N ARG A 165 -14.30 -15.90 -31.01
CA ARG A 165 -13.19 -16.69 -31.53
C ARG A 165 -13.33 -18.17 -31.25
N LEU A 166 -13.77 -18.54 -30.04
CA LEU A 166 -14.06 -19.94 -29.71
C LEU A 166 -15.08 -20.54 -30.68
N THR A 167 -16.09 -19.78 -31.12
CA THR A 167 -17.03 -20.24 -32.17
C THR A 167 -16.41 -20.48 -33.54
N VAL A 168 -15.28 -19.83 -33.86
CA VAL A 168 -14.57 -20.02 -35.13
C VAL A 168 -13.55 -21.16 -35.02
N THR A 169 -12.88 -21.27 -33.87
CA THR A 169 -11.83 -22.27 -33.65
C THR A 169 -12.39 -23.65 -33.30
N LYS A 170 -13.55 -23.73 -32.65
CA LYS A 170 -14.17 -24.98 -32.21
C LYS A 170 -15.53 -25.18 -32.89
N GLU A 171 -15.63 -26.26 -33.65
CA GLU A 171 -16.78 -26.61 -34.51
C GLU A 171 -18.11 -26.75 -33.76
N ASN A 172 -18.09 -27.12 -32.47
CA ASN A 172 -19.29 -27.33 -31.63
C ASN A 172 -19.28 -26.51 -30.33
N TRP A 173 -18.79 -25.27 -30.35
CA TRP A 173 -18.73 -24.43 -29.15
C TRP A 173 -20.10 -23.86 -28.73
N ASP A 174 -20.58 -24.23 -27.54
CA ASP A 174 -21.75 -23.60 -26.91
C ASP A 174 -21.33 -22.36 -26.09
N ARG A 175 -21.84 -21.20 -26.51
CA ARG A 175 -21.61 -19.89 -25.87
C ARG A 175 -22.11 -19.81 -24.42
N LYS A 176 -23.00 -20.71 -24.00
CA LYS A 176 -23.54 -20.76 -22.64
C LYS A 176 -22.59 -21.43 -21.65
N ASN A 177 -21.65 -22.24 -22.14
CA ASN A 177 -20.71 -22.97 -21.30
C ASN A 177 -19.48 -22.12 -20.99
N ALA A 178 -18.95 -22.29 -19.77
CA ALA A 178 -17.69 -21.66 -19.40
C ALA A 178 -16.53 -22.51 -19.96
N PRO A 179 -15.58 -21.89 -20.68
CA PRO A 179 -14.42 -22.61 -21.20
C PRO A 179 -13.50 -23.04 -20.06
N THR A 180 -12.64 -24.02 -20.34
CA THR A 180 -11.52 -24.32 -19.44
C THR A 180 -10.61 -23.10 -19.35
N ILE A 181 -9.99 -22.86 -18.18
CA ILE A 181 -9.21 -21.64 -17.91
C ILE A 181 -8.12 -21.37 -18.95
N GLU A 182 -7.58 -22.42 -19.57
CA GLU A 182 -6.52 -22.34 -20.57
C GLU A 182 -7.03 -21.88 -21.94
N GLU A 183 -8.27 -22.20 -22.31
CA GLU A 183 -8.79 -21.95 -23.66
C GLU A 183 -8.92 -20.44 -23.98
N PRO A 184 -9.36 -19.57 -23.06
CA PRO A 184 -9.31 -18.13 -23.26
C PRO A 184 -7.89 -17.62 -23.52
N LEU A 185 -6.86 -18.25 -22.95
CA LEU A 185 -5.48 -17.87 -23.19
C LEU A 185 -5.04 -18.34 -24.59
N GLU A 186 -5.28 -19.59 -24.93
CA GLU A 186 -4.94 -20.16 -26.25
C GLU A 186 -5.56 -19.38 -27.41
N VAL A 187 -6.84 -19.06 -27.29
CA VAL A 187 -7.60 -18.35 -28.34
C VAL A 187 -7.31 -16.85 -28.35
N SER A 188 -6.82 -16.29 -27.23
CA SER A 188 -6.26 -14.94 -27.20
C SER A 188 -4.87 -14.83 -27.80
N VAL A 189 -4.16 -15.94 -28.01
CA VAL A 189 -2.79 -15.96 -28.55
C VAL A 189 -2.75 -16.11 -30.08
N SER A 190 -3.83 -16.61 -30.69
CA SER A 190 -3.97 -16.78 -32.14
C SER A 190 -4.97 -15.76 -32.71
N PRO A 191 -4.75 -15.17 -33.89
CA PRO A 191 -4.36 -13.76 -34.12
C PRO A 191 -5.24 -12.71 -33.40
N PHE A 192 -5.00 -12.43 -32.11
CA PHE A 192 -5.53 -11.26 -31.36
C PHE A 192 -4.82 -9.94 -31.72
N VAL A 193 -4.01 -9.97 -32.79
CA VAL A 193 -2.86 -9.08 -32.94
C VAL A 193 -3.06 -8.00 -34.00
N GLU A 194 -3.84 -8.22 -35.06
CA GLU A 194 -3.95 -7.22 -36.14
C GLU A 194 -4.83 -6.01 -35.81
N ARG A 195 -5.75 -6.11 -34.84
CA ARG A 195 -6.61 -4.97 -34.46
C ARG A 195 -6.23 -4.27 -33.15
N LEU A 196 -5.26 -4.82 -32.39
CA LEU A 196 -4.82 -4.27 -31.10
C LEU A 196 -3.28 -4.19 -30.92
N GLY A 197 -2.45 -4.64 -31.87
CA GLY A 197 -1.00 -4.41 -31.88
C GLY A 197 -0.19 -5.14 -30.79
N PHE A 198 -0.28 -6.46 -30.71
CA PHE A 198 0.41 -7.29 -29.69
C PHE A 198 1.09 -8.54 -30.26
N GLY A 199 2.40 -8.51 -30.50
CA GLY A 199 3.17 -9.67 -31.00
C GLY A 199 3.80 -10.56 -29.92
N LEU A 200 3.81 -11.87 -30.21
CA LEU A 200 4.59 -13.00 -29.62
C LEU A 200 4.27 -13.47 -28.19
N PHE A 201 3.45 -14.53 -28.07
CA PHE A 201 3.30 -15.32 -26.83
C PHE A 201 3.79 -16.76 -26.93
N LYS A 202 4.29 -17.22 -28.09
CA LYS A 202 4.49 -18.66 -28.32
C LYS A 202 5.78 -19.28 -27.78
N LEU A 203 6.59 -18.57 -27.00
CA LEU A 203 7.78 -19.17 -26.38
C LEU A 203 7.93 -18.76 -24.90
N ARG A 204 8.03 -19.79 -24.04
CA ARG A 204 8.86 -19.81 -22.82
C ARG A 204 8.23 -19.38 -21.49
N PHE A 205 7.23 -20.10 -20.97
CA PHE A 205 6.98 -20.07 -19.52
C PHE A 205 6.54 -21.44 -18.99
N GLY A 206 7.49 -22.16 -18.37
CA GLY A 206 7.17 -23.22 -17.42
C GLY A 206 6.64 -22.65 -16.10
N PHE A 207 5.95 -23.48 -15.31
CA PHE A 207 5.35 -23.14 -14.01
C PHE A 207 6.32 -22.40 -13.06
N GLU A 208 7.60 -22.75 -13.06
CA GLU A 208 8.65 -22.09 -12.24
C GLU A 208 8.99 -20.67 -12.71
N ASP A 209 9.00 -20.41 -14.02
CA ASP A 209 9.24 -19.08 -14.56
C ASP A 209 8.05 -18.14 -14.28
N LEU A 210 6.83 -18.68 -14.14
CA LEU A 210 5.63 -17.91 -13.78
C LEU A 210 5.67 -17.40 -12.32
N VAL A 211 6.18 -18.22 -11.40
CA VAL A 211 6.39 -17.84 -9.99
C VAL A 211 7.47 -16.74 -9.87
N ARG A 212 8.59 -16.88 -10.59
CA ARG A 212 9.64 -15.84 -10.66
C ARG A 212 9.14 -14.56 -11.31
N PHE A 213 8.29 -14.64 -12.33
CA PHE A 213 7.72 -13.45 -12.98
C PHE A 213 6.68 -12.74 -12.10
N GLY A 214 5.90 -13.49 -11.30
CA GLY A 214 4.99 -12.92 -10.29
C GLY A 214 5.72 -12.08 -9.24
N GLN A 215 6.91 -12.52 -8.81
CA GLN A 215 7.79 -11.73 -7.93
C GLN A 215 8.31 -10.45 -8.62
N ARG A 216 8.69 -10.52 -9.91
CA ARG A 216 9.12 -9.34 -10.70
C ARG A 216 8.00 -8.32 -10.95
N LEU A 217 6.75 -8.76 -11.10
CA LEU A 217 5.59 -7.88 -11.27
C LEU A 217 5.22 -7.13 -9.99
N ARG A 218 5.46 -7.72 -8.81
CA ARG A 218 5.33 -7.03 -7.52
C ARG A 218 6.19 -5.75 -7.51
N GLY A 219 7.44 -5.85 -7.99
CA GLY A 219 8.33 -4.71 -8.15
C GLY A 219 7.86 -3.73 -9.24
N ARG A 220 7.39 -4.22 -10.39
CA ARG A 220 7.01 -3.36 -11.55
C ARG A 220 5.66 -2.64 -11.37
N GLU A 221 4.70 -3.22 -10.66
CA GLU A 221 3.44 -2.54 -10.28
C GLU A 221 3.68 -1.50 -9.18
N GLU A 222 4.59 -1.79 -8.25
CA GLU A 222 5.06 -0.84 -7.23
C GLU A 222 5.81 0.34 -7.88
N GLU A 223 6.59 0.08 -8.94
CA GLU A 223 7.23 1.10 -9.76
C GLU A 223 6.23 1.94 -10.57
N ARG A 224 5.21 1.33 -11.18
CA ARG A 224 4.12 2.05 -11.88
C ARG A 224 3.30 2.92 -10.92
N ARG A 225 3.04 2.44 -9.70
CA ARG A 225 2.44 3.25 -8.63
C ARG A 225 3.36 4.37 -8.17
N ARG A 226 4.68 4.16 -8.17
CA ARG A 226 5.68 5.19 -7.85
C ARG A 226 5.73 6.28 -8.93
N LYS A 227 5.65 5.93 -10.22
CA LYS A 227 5.57 6.89 -11.33
C LYS A 227 4.28 7.73 -11.28
N ARG A 228 3.12 7.10 -11.06
CA ARG A 228 1.84 7.82 -10.89
C ARG A 228 1.81 8.77 -9.70
N ARG A 229 2.56 8.47 -8.63
CA ARG A 229 2.70 9.38 -7.48
C ARG A 229 3.60 10.57 -7.82
N LYS A 230 4.75 10.32 -8.45
CA LYS A 230 5.66 11.40 -8.91
C LYS A 230 5.03 12.33 -9.95
N GLU A 231 4.12 11.82 -10.77
CA GLU A 231 3.38 12.61 -11.77
C GLU A 231 2.35 13.52 -11.09
N LYS A 232 1.64 13.00 -10.08
CA LYS A 232 0.73 13.79 -9.24
C LYS A 232 1.46 14.87 -8.43
N ASP A 233 2.61 14.52 -7.84
CA ASP A 233 3.43 15.47 -7.07
C ASP A 233 4.04 16.57 -7.97
N ARG A 234 4.13 16.35 -9.30
CA ARG A 234 4.56 17.35 -10.30
C ARG A 234 3.44 18.24 -10.81
N GLU A 235 2.19 17.76 -10.79
CA GLU A 235 1.01 18.58 -11.15
C GLU A 235 0.65 19.58 -10.03
N ASP A 236 0.99 19.26 -8.77
CA ASP A 236 0.82 20.16 -7.62
C ASP A 236 2.00 21.15 -7.45
N GLU A 237 3.08 21.01 -8.24
CA GLU A 237 4.20 21.96 -8.27
C GLU A 237 3.86 23.14 -9.20
N VAL A 238 3.03 24.07 -8.68
CA VAL A 238 2.77 25.37 -9.31
C VAL A 238 4.11 26.08 -9.53
N THR A 239 4.52 26.17 -10.79
CA THR A 239 5.68 26.96 -11.20
C THR A 239 5.34 28.45 -11.00
N THR A 240 5.68 28.99 -9.84
CA THR A 240 5.74 30.44 -9.65
C THR A 240 6.89 30.97 -10.51
N LYS A 241 6.58 31.38 -11.74
CA LYS A 241 7.46 32.27 -12.49
C LYS A 241 7.62 33.53 -11.66
N ARG A 242 8.83 33.76 -11.13
CA ARG A 242 9.23 35.05 -10.57
C ARG A 242 9.12 36.10 -11.68
N VAL A 243 8.06 36.88 -11.64
CA VAL A 243 8.01 38.18 -12.30
C VAL A 243 8.72 39.13 -11.35
N ALA A 244 9.88 39.63 -11.75
CA ALA A 244 10.57 40.68 -11.03
C ALA A 244 9.76 41.97 -11.22
N PHE A 245 9.09 42.40 -10.14
CA PHE A 245 8.64 43.78 -10.00
C PHE A 245 9.71 44.52 -9.22
N GLU A 246 10.36 45.48 -9.86
CA GLU A 246 11.09 46.52 -9.15
C GLU A 246 10.07 47.51 -8.58
N THR A 247 9.97 47.58 -7.26
CA THR A 247 9.35 48.70 -6.56
C THR A 247 10.13 49.04 -5.27
N PRO A 248 10.10 50.32 -4.87
CA PRO A 248 11.22 50.97 -4.19
C PRO A 248 11.28 50.72 -2.68
N LYS A 249 12.50 50.81 -2.14
CA LYS A 249 12.83 50.75 -0.71
C LYS A 249 12.03 51.79 0.10
N ALA A 250 11.18 51.31 1.00
CA ALA A 250 10.87 51.99 2.25
C ALA A 250 11.08 50.98 3.39
N LYS A 251 12.12 51.20 4.20
CA LYS A 251 12.36 50.42 5.42
C LYS A 251 11.35 50.86 6.47
N VAL A 252 10.41 50.00 6.82
CA VAL A 252 9.68 50.11 8.09
C VAL A 252 10.40 49.20 9.07
N ASP A 253 10.85 49.78 10.19
CA ASP A 253 11.65 49.12 11.22
C ASP A 253 10.75 48.27 12.13
N ASP A 254 10.47 47.05 11.69
CA ASP A 254 9.62 46.09 12.43
C ASP A 254 10.22 45.69 13.79
N SER A 255 11.52 45.86 14.02
CA SER A 255 12.17 45.44 15.28
C SER A 255 11.65 46.23 16.48
N LYS A 256 11.42 47.53 16.31
CA LYS A 256 10.95 48.42 17.38
C LYS A 256 9.50 48.12 17.79
N ARG A 257 8.67 47.66 16.85
CA ARG A 257 7.27 47.29 17.11
C ARG A 257 7.18 46.03 17.98
N PHE A 258 8.05 45.05 17.75
CA PHE A 258 8.10 43.82 18.54
C PHE A 258 8.61 44.04 19.96
N ASP A 259 9.58 44.93 20.15
CA ASP A 259 10.09 45.25 21.49
C ASP A 259 9.06 46.00 22.35
N ASP A 260 8.32 46.92 21.75
CA ASP A 260 7.23 47.63 22.42
C ASP A 260 6.09 46.69 22.86
N ILE A 261 5.71 45.71 22.03
CA ILE A 261 4.66 44.73 22.37
C ILE A 261 5.12 43.83 23.51
N LYS A 262 6.39 43.43 23.53
CA LYS A 262 6.95 42.64 24.65
C LYS A 262 6.94 43.41 25.96
N ASP A 263 7.25 44.71 25.95
CA ASP A 263 7.23 45.52 27.18
C ASP A 263 5.79 45.71 27.71
N ILE A 264 4.81 45.94 26.82
CA ILE A 264 3.39 46.04 27.21
C ILE A 264 2.89 44.70 27.79
N THR A 265 3.25 43.57 27.16
CA THR A 265 2.87 42.23 27.64
C THR A 265 3.46 41.95 29.03
N ARG A 266 4.70 42.37 29.27
CA ARG A 266 5.36 42.21 30.58
C ARG A 266 4.73 43.09 31.67
N ARG A 267 4.19 44.26 31.32
CA ARG A 267 3.46 45.12 32.27
C ARG A 267 2.07 44.58 32.57
N LEU A 268 1.39 43.97 31.59
CA LEU A 268 0.09 43.33 31.77
C LEU A 268 0.15 42.12 32.71
N THR A 269 1.23 41.33 32.71
CA THR A 269 1.36 40.18 33.60
C THR A 269 1.57 40.55 35.08
N GLY A 270 1.94 41.81 35.36
CA GLY A 270 2.10 42.32 36.73
C GLY A 270 0.87 43.02 37.31
N LEU A 271 -0.20 43.20 36.52
CA LEU A 271 -1.40 43.93 36.91
C LEU A 271 -2.59 42.99 37.07
N ASN A 272 -3.43 43.26 38.07
CA ASN A 272 -4.67 42.51 38.27
C ASN A 272 -5.77 43.03 37.32
N VAL A 273 -6.65 42.14 36.86
CA VAL A 273 -7.66 42.42 35.81
C VAL A 273 -8.68 43.47 36.25
N THR A 274 -8.83 43.68 37.57
CA THR A 274 -9.71 44.72 38.14
C THR A 274 -9.07 46.11 38.18
N ASP A 275 -7.80 46.23 37.83
CA ASP A 275 -7.07 47.50 37.86
C ASP A 275 -7.40 48.35 36.63
N SER A 276 -7.70 49.64 36.84
CA SER A 276 -8.18 50.53 35.78
C SER A 276 -7.18 50.68 34.63
N ASN A 277 -5.90 50.45 34.90
CA ASN A 277 -4.83 50.53 33.91
C ASN A 277 -4.69 49.28 33.04
N TYR A 278 -5.27 48.14 33.44
CA TYR A 278 -5.23 46.90 32.69
C TYR A 278 -5.98 47.03 31.35
N ALA A 279 -7.18 47.61 31.39
CA ALA A 279 -8.02 47.81 30.20
C ALA A 279 -7.38 48.77 29.18
N VAL A 280 -6.60 49.76 29.65
CA VAL A 280 -5.90 50.72 28.79
C VAL A 280 -4.74 50.06 28.06
N LEU A 281 -3.93 49.27 28.78
CA LEU A 281 -2.78 48.57 28.20
C LEU A 281 -3.21 47.46 27.22
N LEU A 282 -4.30 46.75 27.51
CA LEU A 282 -4.84 45.73 26.61
C LEU A 282 -5.28 46.34 25.26
N ARG A 283 -5.92 47.52 25.28
CA ARG A 283 -6.31 48.22 24.05
C ARG A 283 -5.10 48.69 23.25
N LEU A 284 -4.03 49.12 23.93
CA LEU A 284 -2.78 49.52 23.26
C LEU A 284 -2.06 48.33 22.62
N GLN A 285 -2.17 47.13 23.19
CA GLN A 285 -1.63 45.92 22.58
C GLN A 285 -2.41 45.55 21.31
N VAL A 286 -3.75 45.51 21.39
CA VAL A 286 -4.61 45.15 20.24
C VAL A 286 -4.49 46.17 19.09
N ALA A 287 -4.30 47.45 19.39
CA ALA A 287 -4.10 48.47 18.36
C ALA A 287 -2.72 48.40 17.67
N ARG A 288 -1.79 47.61 18.22
CA ARG A 288 -0.41 47.47 17.72
C ARG A 288 -0.12 46.09 17.11
N GLU A 289 -1.06 45.14 17.15
CA GLU A 289 -1.05 43.91 16.34
C GLU A 289 -1.51 44.20 14.91
#